data_AF-A0A1X6YJ75-F1
#
_entry.id   AF-A0A1X6YJ75-F1
#
_cell.length_a   1.000
_cell.length_b   1.000
_cell.length_c   1.000
_cell.angle_alpha   90.00
_cell.angle_beta   90.00
_cell.angle_gamma   90.00
#
_symmetry.space_group_name_H-M   'P 1'
#
loop_
_entity.id
_entity.type
_entity.pdbx_description
1 polymer ?
#
loop_
_entity_poly.entity_id
_entity_poly.type
_entity_poly.pdbx_seq_one_letter_code
_entity_poly.pdbx_strand_id
1 'polypeptide(L)' 'MAFATETRTDSLALEISAGVHKLMQNVADYRAYRTTVRELSKLDSKTLADMGIYRAGIHAAAREAVYG' A
#
# COMPACT_ATOMS: atom_id res chain seq x y z
N MET A 1 23.78 -23.48 -30.71
CA MET A 1 23.45 -22.16 -30.16
C MET A 1 21.97 -22.11 -29.76
N ALA A 2 21.57 -22.81 -28.68
CA ALA A 2 20.16 -22.92 -28.23
C ALA A 2 19.97 -22.60 -26.73
N PHE A 3 21.03 -22.59 -25.93
CA PHE A 3 21.00 -22.35 -24.48
C PHE A 3 20.85 -20.87 -24.06
N ALA A 4 20.87 -19.92 -25.00
CA ALA A 4 20.84 -18.48 -24.70
C ALA A 4 19.44 -17.83 -24.80
N THR A 5 18.47 -18.52 -25.42
CA THR A 5 17.10 -17.99 -25.58
C THR A 5 16.22 -18.34 -24.38
N GLU A 6 16.42 -19.52 -23.80
CA GLU A 6 15.62 -20.07 -22.69
C GLU A 6 15.80 -19.25 -21.39
N THR A 7 17.02 -18.79 -21.11
CA THR A 7 17.31 -17.94 -19.94
C THR A 7 16.73 -16.53 -20.06
N ARG A 8 16.50 -16.02 -21.27
CA ARG A 8 15.92 -14.68 -21.50
C ARG A 8 14.39 -14.68 -21.33
N THR A 9 13.72 -15.78 -21.67
CA THR A 9 12.27 -15.91 -21.47
C THR A 9 11.89 -16.05 -20.00
N ASP A 10 12.68 -16.80 -19.23
CA ASP A 10 12.46 -16.98 -17.79
C ASP A 10 12.74 -15.69 -17.01
N SER A 11 13.77 -14.92 -17.40
CA SER A 11 14.06 -13.63 -16.77
C SER A 11 12.94 -12.61 -17.01
N LEU A 12 12.39 -12.55 -18.23
CA LEU A 12 11.27 -11.67 -18.55
C LEU A 12 9.99 -12.06 -17.79
N ALA A 13 9.70 -13.35 -17.66
CA ALA A 13 8.54 -13.83 -16.90
C ALA A 13 8.67 -13.51 -15.39
N LEU A 14 9.88 -13.66 -14.83
CA LEU A 14 10.16 -13.28 -13.44
C LEU A 14 10.05 -11.77 -13.22
N GLU A 15 10.56 -10.94 -14.14
CA GLU A 15 10.46 -9.48 -14.06
C GLU A 15 9.01 -8.99 -14.17
N ILE A 16 8.21 -9.56 -15.08
CA ILE A 16 6.80 -9.23 -15.23
C ILE A 16 6.01 -9.64 -13.99
N SER A 17 6.21 -10.86 -13.48
CA SER A 17 5.52 -11.32 -12.27
C SER A 17 5.88 -10.47 -11.05
N ALA A 18 7.16 -10.12 -10.86
CA ALA A 18 7.58 -9.20 -9.82
C ALA A 18 6.94 -7.80 -9.96
N GLY A 19 6.81 -7.29 -11.20
CA GLY A 19 6.10 -6.04 -11.48
C GLY A 19 4.61 -6.11 -11.12
N VAL A 20 3.92 -7.18 -11.50
CA VAL A 20 2.51 -7.42 -11.16
C VAL A 20 2.31 -7.53 -9.65
N HIS A 21 3.19 -8.27 -8.96
CA HIS A 21 3.12 -8.39 -7.50
C HIS A 21 3.25 -7.03 -6.81
N LYS A 22 4.20 -6.19 -7.23
CA LYS A 22 4.34 -4.82 -6.71
C LYS A 22 3.12 -3.96 -6.98
N LEU A 23 2.50 -4.08 -8.16
CA LEU A 23 1.27 -3.34 -8.47
C LEU A 23 0.10 -3.80 -7.58
N MET A 24 -0.04 -5.11 -7.38
CA MET A 24 -1.08 -5.66 -6.50
C MET A 24 -0.89 -5.21 -5.06
N GLN A 25 0.35 -5.20 -4.56
CA GLN A 25 0.69 -4.66 -3.25
C GLN A 25 0.32 -3.18 -3.15
N ASN A 26 0.75 -2.34 -4.10
CA ASN A 26 0.42 -0.91 -4.11
C ASN A 26 -1.09 -0.65 -4.11
N VAL A 27 -1.88 -1.45 -4.84
CA VAL A 27 -3.34 -1.33 -4.85
C VAL A 27 -3.93 -1.76 -3.50
N ALA A 28 -3.42 -2.85 -2.90
CA ALA A 28 -3.87 -3.30 -1.59
C ALA A 28 -3.58 -2.22 -0.52
N ASP A 29 -2.38 -1.67 -0.52
CA ASP A 29 -1.95 -0.60 0.39
C ASP A 29 -2.80 0.65 0.20
N TYR A 30 -3.06 1.05 -1.05
CA TYR A 30 -3.93 2.19 -1.32
C TYR A 30 -5.37 1.97 -0.83
N ARG A 31 -5.91 0.74 -0.98
CA ARG A 31 -7.23 0.39 -0.44
C ARG A 31 -7.22 0.41 1.09
N ALA A 32 -6.18 -0.11 1.72
CA ALA A 32 -6.01 -0.05 3.17
C ALA A 32 -5.99 1.42 3.64
N TYR A 33 -5.16 2.27 3.04
CA TYR A 33 -5.07 3.70 3.35
C TYR A 33 -6.44 4.39 3.26
N ARG A 34 -7.19 4.17 2.16
CA ARG A 34 -8.51 4.78 2.00
C ARG A 34 -9.52 4.29 3.04
N THR A 35 -9.44 3.03 3.44
CA THR A 35 -10.28 2.48 4.51
C THR A 35 -9.92 3.13 5.84
N THR A 36 -8.62 3.18 6.19
CA THR A 36 -8.13 3.82 7.42
C THR A 36 -8.55 5.28 7.51
N VAL A 37 -8.41 6.06 6.43
CA VAL A 37 -8.87 7.45 6.39
C VAL A 37 -10.38 7.55 6.64
N ARG A 38 -11.20 6.68 6.03
CA ARG A 38 -12.65 6.69 6.25
C ARG A 38 -13.00 6.35 7.69
N GLU A 39 -12.41 5.30 8.25
CA GLU A 39 -12.71 4.90 9.63
C GLU A 39 -12.28 5.98 10.62
N LEU A 40 -11.08 6.54 10.48
CA LEU A 40 -10.64 7.67 11.31
C LEU A 40 -11.52 8.91 11.14
N SER A 41 -12.04 9.17 9.93
CA SER A 41 -12.93 10.31 9.67
C SER A 41 -14.33 10.13 10.25
N LYS A 42 -14.76 8.90 10.53
CA LYS A 42 -16.03 8.59 11.20
C LYS A 42 -15.94 8.76 12.71
N LEU A 43 -14.74 8.69 13.28
CA LEU A 43 -14.54 8.87 14.72
C LEU A 43 -14.78 10.32 15.13
N ASP A 44 -15.30 10.48 16.36
CA ASP A 44 -15.49 11.78 16.97
C ASP A 44 -14.16 12.45 17.32
N SER A 45 -14.16 13.78 17.28
CA SER A 45 -12.98 14.59 17.61
C SER A 45 -12.41 14.29 19.00
N LYS A 46 -13.25 13.88 19.96
CA LYS A 46 -12.81 13.46 21.29
C LYS A 46 -12.02 12.15 21.23
N THR A 47 -12.58 11.12 20.59
CA THR A 47 -11.91 9.83 20.42
C THR A 47 -10.59 9.97 19.67
N LEU A 48 -10.55 10.83 18.65
CA LEU A 48 -9.31 11.17 17.95
C LEU A 48 -8.29 11.85 18.89
N ALA A 49 -8.73 12.81 19.70
CA ALA A 49 -7.87 13.51 20.65
C ALA A 49 -7.36 12.61 21.78
N ASP A 50 -8.16 11.65 22.24
CA ASP A 50 -7.74 10.66 23.24
C ASP A 50 -6.57 9.79 22.73
N MET A 51 -6.48 9.60 21.41
CA MET A 51 -5.36 8.92 20.73
C MET A 51 -4.23 9.88 20.31
N GLY A 52 -4.34 11.17 20.64
CA GLY A 52 -3.37 12.20 20.22
C GLY A 52 -3.45 12.57 18.73
N ILE A 53 -4.53 12.21 18.03
CA ILE A 53 -4.72 12.49 16.60
C ILE A 53 -5.64 13.70 16.44
N TYR A 54 -5.22 14.68 15.66
CA TYR A 54 -6.07 15.79 15.24
C TYR A 54 -6.73 15.49 13.88
N ARG A 55 -7.87 16.14 13.59
CA ARG A 55 -8.61 15.96 12.32
C ARG A 55 -7.73 16.20 11.08
N ALA A 56 -6.84 17.19 11.14
CA ALA A 56 -5.88 17.47 10.07
C ALA A 56 -4.79 16.38 9.95
N GLY A 57 -4.50 15.65 11.03
CA GLY A 57 -3.52 14.57 11.10
C GLY A 57 -4.02 13.21 10.65
N ILE A 58 -5.32 13.04 10.35
CA ILE A 58 -5.91 11.76 9.91
C ILE A 58 -5.16 11.19 8.70
N HIS A 59 -4.81 12.04 7.73
CA HIS A 59 -4.06 11.60 6.55
C HIS A 59 -2.62 11.19 6.86
N ALA A 60 -1.99 11.83 7.83
CA ALA A 60 -0.64 11.47 8.27
C ALA A 60 -0.66 10.13 9.02
N ALA A 61 -1.55 10.00 10.00
CA ALA A 61 -1.72 8.76 10.77
C ALA A 61 -2.12 7.57 9.89
N ALA A 62 -3.02 7.77 8.93
CA ALA A 62 -3.40 6.70 7.99
C ALA A 62 -2.25 6.31 7.05
N ARG A 63 -1.37 7.25 6.69
CA ARG A 63 -0.20 6.96 5.87
C ARG A 63 0.84 6.18 6.67
N GLU A 64 1.09 6.57 7.91
CA GLU A 64 2.00 5.87 8.82
C GLU A 64 1.52 4.45 9.15
N ALA A 65 0.22 4.23 9.33
CA ALA A 65 -0.32 2.89 9.59
C ALA A 65 -0.20 1.90 8.40
N VAL A 66 -0.04 2.41 7.17
CA VAL A 66 -0.04 1.59 5.94
C VAL A 66 1.35 1.48 5.32
N TYR A 67 2.13 2.54 5.38
CA TYR A 67 3.45 2.64 4.74
C TYR A 67 4.61 2.82 5.73
N GLY A 68 4.30 3.02 7.02
CA GLY A 68 5.28 3.14 8.11
C GLY A 68 5.74 1.80 8.66
#